data_AF-X1RJ37-F1
#
_entry.id   AF-X1RJ37-F1
#
_cell.length_a   1.000
_cell.length_b   1.000
_cell.length_c   1.000
_cell.angle_alpha   90.00
_cell.angle_beta   90.00
_cell.angle_gamma   90.00
#
_symmetry.space_group_name_H-M   'P 1'
#
loop_
_entity.id
_entity.type
_entity.pdbx_description
1 polymer ?
#
loop_
_entity_poly.entity_id
_entity_poly.type
_entity_poly.pdbx_seq_one_letter_code
_entity_poly.pdbx_strand_id
1 'polypeptide(L)'
;FSKDINNKPISRALTLIGQAERAGGNIGQILESVAEAVSMSDKLKKERKATISALIVQGYIIFFVFVIIILVMQFRILPMLSGLGTSGATGLLGAAPTSPVSAEELSGAFLYLLLVQGLFSGLTIGKLSEGNIKAGVKHSFALMLLAFLVSYLLN
;
A
#
# COMPACT_ATOMS: atom_id res chain seq x y z
N PHE A 1 -12.92 35.26 61.44
CA PHE A 1 -11.74 36.00 60.92
C PHE A 1 -11.89 36.54 59.50
N SER A 2 -13.12 36.65 58.96
CA SER A 2 -13.37 36.96 57.54
C SER A 2 -13.99 38.34 57.30
N LYS A 3 -13.85 39.31 58.22
CA LYS A 3 -14.55 40.60 58.09
C LYS A 3 -13.73 41.87 58.31
N ASP A 4 -12.42 41.79 58.59
CA ASP A 4 -11.66 42.98 59.04
C ASP A 4 -10.49 43.41 58.15
N ILE A 5 -10.45 43.00 56.88
CA ILE A 5 -9.49 43.58 55.91
C ILE A 5 -10.23 44.09 54.68
N ASN A 6 -10.74 45.32 54.81
CA ASN A 6 -11.31 46.15 53.75
C ASN A 6 -10.21 46.64 52.80
N ASN A 7 -9.49 45.73 52.14
CA ASN A 7 -8.45 46.05 51.18
C ASN A 7 -8.66 45.20 49.91
N LYS A 8 -9.37 45.79 48.93
CA LYS A 8 -9.71 45.21 47.61
C LYS A 8 -8.55 44.45 46.94
N PRO A 9 -7.31 44.97 46.94
CA PRO A 9 -6.16 44.25 46.38
C PRO A 9 -5.81 42.95 47.12
N ILE A 10 -5.94 42.87 48.45
CA ILE A 10 -5.58 41.66 49.22
C ILE A 10 -6.59 40.53 48.96
N SER A 11 -7.88 40.86 48.90
CA SER A 11 -8.91 39.88 48.51
C SER A 11 -8.67 39.37 47.09
N ARG A 12 -8.35 40.25 46.13
CA ARG A 12 -7.97 39.82 44.78
C ARG A 12 -6.70 38.96 44.76
N ALA A 13 -5.67 39.33 45.52
CA ALA A 13 -4.44 38.55 45.62
C ALA A 13 -4.71 37.14 46.18
N LEU A 14 -5.53 37.01 47.22
CA LEU A 14 -5.91 35.72 47.80
C LEU A 14 -6.75 34.88 46.83
N THR A 15 -7.66 35.51 46.08
CA THR A 15 -8.44 34.83 45.02
C THR A 15 -7.54 34.38 43.87
N LEU A 16 -6.55 35.18 43.48
CA LEU A 16 -5.59 34.83 42.44
C LEU A 16 -4.65 33.70 42.89
N ILE A 17 -4.21 33.69 44.15
CA ILE A 17 -3.41 32.59 44.73
C ILE A 17 -4.26 31.32 44.80
N GLY A 18 -5.52 31.40 45.23
CA GLY A 18 -6.44 30.26 45.22
C GLY A 18 -6.77 29.76 43.80
N GLN A 19 -6.83 30.65 42.80
CA GLN A 19 -6.99 30.26 41.40
C GLN A 19 -5.70 29.70 40.79
N ALA A 20 -4.52 30.19 41.18
CA ALA A 20 -3.22 29.66 40.76
C ALA A 20 -2.90 28.33 41.44
N GLU A 21 -3.39 28.09 42.67
CA GLU A 21 -3.31 26.80 43.35
C GLU A 21 -4.32 25.80 42.77
N ARG A 22 -5.51 26.24 42.33
CA ARG A 22 -6.42 25.42 41.53
C ARG A 22 -5.92 25.14 40.10
N ALA A 23 -5.33 26.13 39.44
CA ALA A 23 -4.83 26.03 38.07
C ALA A 23 -3.43 25.37 38.02
N GLY A 24 -2.64 25.49 39.08
CA GLY A 24 -1.33 24.87 39.27
C GLY A 24 -1.36 23.57 40.07
N GLY A 25 -2.48 23.25 40.74
CA GLY A 25 -2.65 22.06 41.58
C GLY A 25 -3.29 20.87 40.88
N ASN A 26 -3.68 21.01 39.61
CA ASN A 26 -4.15 19.89 38.80
C ASN A 26 -3.16 19.48 37.70
N ILE A 27 -1.87 19.57 38.04
CA ILE A 27 -0.78 18.97 37.25
C ILE A 27 -1.08 17.49 37.00
N GLY A 28 -1.75 16.80 37.93
CA GLY A 28 -2.26 15.45 37.74
C GLY A 28 -3.20 15.32 36.53
N GLN A 29 -4.24 16.14 36.39
CA GLN A 29 -5.11 16.11 35.20
C GLN A 29 -4.37 16.45 33.90
N ILE A 30 -3.44 17.41 33.95
CA ILE A 30 -2.68 17.79 32.75
C ILE A 30 -1.75 16.65 32.33
N LEU A 31 -1.06 16.03 33.28
CA LEU A 31 -0.20 14.87 33.03
C LEU A 31 -1.01 13.67 32.56
N GLU A 32 -2.19 13.42 33.15
CA GLU A 32 -3.10 12.35 32.71
C GLU A 32 -3.57 12.60 31.27
N SER A 33 -3.97 13.83 30.94
CA SER A 33 -4.39 14.20 29.58
C SER A 33 -3.25 14.06 28.57
N VAL A 34 -2.02 14.42 28.95
CA VAL A 34 -0.82 14.24 28.12
C VAL A 34 -0.47 12.76 27.98
N ALA A 35 -0.55 11.98 29.06
CA ALA A 35 -0.31 10.54 29.04
C ALA A 35 -1.34 9.82 28.15
N GLU A 36 -2.61 10.19 28.24
CA GLU A 36 -3.68 9.69 27.39
C GLU A 36 -3.43 10.04 25.93
N ALA A 37 -3.09 11.31 25.61
CA ALA A 37 -2.76 11.73 24.26
C ALA A 37 -1.54 11.00 23.67
N VAL A 38 -0.51 10.73 24.49
CA VAL A 38 0.67 9.95 24.10
C VAL A 38 0.28 8.50 23.84
N SER A 39 -0.51 7.88 24.72
CA SER A 39 -0.98 6.50 24.57
C SER A 39 -1.87 6.33 23.32
N MET A 40 -2.74 7.31 23.05
CA MET A 40 -3.59 7.34 21.86
C MET A 40 -2.75 7.51 20.60
N SER A 41 -1.76 8.41 20.62
CA SER A 41 -0.80 8.56 19.52
C SER A 41 -0.04 7.27 19.24
N ASP A 42 0.38 6.55 20.28
CA ASP A 42 1.10 5.29 20.11
C ASP A 42 0.20 4.19 19.56
N LYS A 43 -1.05 4.11 20.04
CA LYS A 43 -2.08 3.22 19.49
C LYS A 43 -2.34 3.49 18.00
N LEU A 44 -2.51 4.76 17.62
CA LEU A 44 -2.71 5.17 16.22
C LEU A 44 -1.50 4.83 15.34
N LYS A 45 -0.27 5.02 15.85
CA LYS A 45 0.95 4.61 15.12
C LYS A 45 0.97 3.10 14.89
N LYS A 46 0.56 2.31 15.88
CA LYS A 46 0.50 0.85 15.79
C LYS A 46 -0.57 0.38 14.81
N GLU A 47 -1.76 0.97 14.85
CA GLU A 47 -2.84 0.72 13.89
C GLU A 47 -2.41 1.09 12.46
N ARG A 48 -1.81 2.27 12.28
CA ARG A 48 -1.27 2.69 10.99
C ARG A 48 -0.24 1.69 10.46
N LYS A 49 0.68 1.20 11.30
CA LYS A 49 1.68 0.20 10.91
C LYS A 49 1.02 -1.10 10.44
N ALA A 50 -0.01 -1.57 11.15
CA ALA A 50 -0.74 -2.77 10.76
C ALA A 50 -1.45 -2.60 9.41
N THR A 51 -2.17 -1.49 9.22
CA THR A 51 -2.85 -1.18 7.95
C THR A 51 -1.87 -1.07 6.78
N ILE A 52 -0.75 -0.38 6.98
CA ILE A 52 0.35 -0.26 6.01
C ILE A 52 0.91 -1.65 5.66
N SER A 53 1.17 -2.51 6.66
CA SER A 53 1.66 -3.88 6.41
C SER A 53 0.66 -4.74 5.63
N ALA A 54 -0.63 -4.59 5.88
CA ALA A 54 -1.66 -5.31 5.14
C ALA A 54 -1.69 -4.91 3.66
N LEU A 55 -1.58 -3.60 3.37
CA LEU A 55 -1.52 -3.10 1.99
C LEU A 55 -0.27 -3.58 1.24
N ILE A 56 0.87 -3.69 1.92
CA ILE A 56 2.10 -4.25 1.34
C ILE A 56 1.90 -5.71 0.93
N VAL A 57 1.36 -6.53 1.84
CA VAL A 57 1.05 -7.94 1.58
C VAL A 57 0.07 -8.08 0.41
N GLN A 58 -0.97 -7.24 0.37
CA GLN A 58 -1.92 -7.22 -0.74
C GLN A 58 -1.25 -6.90 -2.09
N GLY A 59 -0.30 -5.96 -2.11
CA GLY A 59 0.49 -5.64 -3.30
C GLY A 59 1.24 -6.85 -3.87
N TYR A 60 1.88 -7.65 -2.99
CA TYR A 60 2.54 -8.89 -3.39
C TYR A 60 1.56 -9.94 -3.93
N ILE A 61 0.37 -10.07 -3.32
CA ILE A 61 -0.66 -11.01 -3.79
C ILE A 61 -1.10 -10.67 -5.22
N ILE A 62 -1.35 -9.39 -5.52
CA ILE A 62 -1.76 -8.95 -6.86
C ILE A 62 -0.69 -9.31 -7.90
N PHE A 63 0.59 -9.09 -7.58
CA PHE A 63 1.70 -9.46 -8.47
C PHE A 63 1.72 -10.97 -8.75
N PHE A 64 1.60 -11.80 -7.70
CA PHE A 64 1.60 -13.26 -7.85
C PHE A 64 0.41 -13.78 -8.67
N VAL A 65 -0.80 -13.27 -8.40
CA VAL A 65 -2.01 -13.63 -9.15
C VAL A 65 -1.83 -13.30 -10.64
N PHE A 66 -1.23 -12.15 -10.95
CA PHE A 66 -1.00 -11.75 -12.34
C PHE A 66 0.00 -12.66 -13.07
N VAL A 67 1.07 -13.08 -12.40
CA VAL A 67 2.02 -14.08 -12.94
C VAL A 67 1.31 -15.40 -13.22
N ILE A 68 0.44 -15.86 -12.31
CA ILE A 68 -0.35 -17.08 -12.52
C ILE A 68 -1.28 -16.95 -13.72
N ILE A 69 -1.96 -15.80 -13.88
CA ILE A 69 -2.85 -15.54 -15.03
C ILE A 69 -2.05 -15.64 -16.34
N ILE A 70 -0.86 -15.05 -16.40
CA ILE A 70 -0.01 -15.11 -17.60
C ILE A 70 0.46 -16.53 -17.90
N LEU A 71 0.82 -17.30 -16.88
CA LEU A 71 1.20 -18.71 -17.03
C LEU A 71 0.01 -19.51 -17.59
N VAL A 72 -1.18 -19.35 -17.03
CA VAL A 72 -2.39 -20.02 -17.54
C VAL A 72 -2.72 -19.57 -18.97
N MET A 73 -2.55 -18.29 -19.28
CA MET A 73 -2.74 -17.76 -20.64
C MET A 73 -1.78 -18.44 -21.65
N GLN A 74 -0.50 -18.55 -21.33
CA GLN A 74 0.47 -19.19 -22.23
C GLN A 74 0.26 -20.70 -22.33
N PHE A 75 0.11 -21.42 -21.22
CA PHE A 75 0.06 -22.88 -21.23
C PHE A 75 -1.30 -23.47 -21.59
N ARG A 76 -2.39 -22.69 -21.46
CA ARG A 76 -3.76 -23.17 -21.72
C ARG A 76 -4.42 -22.46 -22.89
N ILE A 77 -4.37 -21.14 -22.94
CA ILE A 77 -5.15 -20.38 -23.93
C ILE A 77 -4.46 -20.35 -25.29
N LEU A 78 -3.14 -20.10 -25.35
CA LEU A 78 -2.39 -20.12 -26.62
C LEU A 78 -2.48 -21.47 -27.37
N PRO A 79 -2.27 -22.64 -26.73
CA PRO A 79 -2.41 -23.92 -27.42
C PRO A 79 -3.86 -24.26 -27.80
N MET A 80 -4.86 -23.80 -27.04
CA MET A 80 -6.27 -23.94 -27.44
C MET A 80 -6.61 -23.06 -28.65
N LEU A 81 -6.02 -21.87 -28.77
CA LEU A 81 -6.24 -20.96 -29.89
C LEU A 81 -5.55 -21.46 -31.17
N SER A 82 -4.31 -21.98 -31.07
CA SER A 82 -3.61 -22.59 -32.21
C SER A 82 -4.25 -23.92 -32.64
N GLY A 83 -4.76 -24.71 -31.68
CA GLY A 83 -5.54 -25.92 -31.96
C GLY A 83 -6.89 -25.64 -32.65
N LEU A 84 -7.53 -24.50 -32.36
CA LEU A 84 -8.78 -24.08 -32.99
C LEU A 84 -8.57 -23.51 -34.41
N GLY A 85 -7.47 -22.80 -34.64
CA GLY A 85 -7.12 -22.20 -35.94
C GLY A 85 -6.82 -23.23 -37.04
N THR A 86 -6.45 -24.46 -36.67
CA THR A 86 -6.15 -25.54 -37.64
C THR A 86 -7.33 -26.48 -37.90
N SER A 87 -8.33 -26.54 -37.01
CA SER A 87 -9.40 -27.55 -37.08
C SER A 87 -10.84 -27.02 -37.20
N GLY A 88 -11.09 -25.70 -37.05
CA GLY A 88 -12.46 -25.14 -37.03
C GLY A 88 -12.78 -24.03 -38.02
N ALA A 89 -11.80 -23.44 -38.71
CA ALA A 89 -12.01 -22.18 -39.45
C ALA A 89 -12.15 -22.34 -40.98
N THR A 90 -12.03 -23.55 -41.54
CA THR A 90 -12.10 -23.77 -42.99
C THR A 90 -13.51 -24.08 -43.52
N GLY A 91 -14.55 -24.05 -42.68
CA GLY A 91 -15.85 -24.64 -43.04
C GLY A 91 -17.07 -23.72 -43.18
N LEU A 92 -17.15 -22.54 -42.55
CA LEU A 92 -18.50 -21.94 -42.39
C LEU A 92 -18.63 -20.40 -42.41
N LEU A 93 -17.56 -19.59 -42.47
CA LEU A 93 -17.69 -18.12 -42.29
C LEU A 93 -16.81 -17.24 -43.21
N GLY A 94 -16.67 -17.57 -44.51
CA GLY A 94 -16.26 -16.59 -45.54
C GLY A 94 -15.07 -15.67 -45.22
N ALA A 95 -13.86 -16.12 -45.56
CA ALA A 95 -12.72 -15.28 -45.96
C ALA A 95 -12.44 -14.00 -45.15
N ALA A 96 -11.80 -14.18 -43.98
CA ALA A 96 -10.72 -13.29 -43.55
C ALA A 96 -9.53 -14.19 -43.16
N PRO A 97 -8.30 -13.90 -43.61
CA PRO A 97 -7.14 -14.60 -43.09
C PRO A 97 -6.98 -14.17 -41.64
N THR A 98 -7.53 -14.95 -40.72
CA THR A 98 -7.16 -14.86 -39.32
C THR A 98 -5.75 -15.41 -39.26
N SER A 99 -4.76 -14.54 -39.47
CA SER A 99 -3.37 -14.86 -39.13
C SER A 99 -3.41 -15.48 -37.73
N PRO A 100 -2.85 -16.68 -37.53
CA PRO A 100 -2.79 -17.25 -36.20
C PRO A 100 -2.10 -16.20 -35.33
N VAL A 101 -2.81 -15.70 -34.32
CA VAL A 101 -2.24 -14.76 -33.36
C VAL A 101 -0.96 -15.40 -32.86
N SER A 102 0.18 -14.87 -33.30
CA SER A 102 1.50 -15.44 -33.04
C SER A 102 1.66 -15.46 -31.54
N ALA A 103 1.87 -16.65 -30.98
CA ALA A 103 2.10 -16.83 -29.55
C ALA A 103 3.23 -15.90 -29.07
N GLU A 104 4.19 -15.60 -29.95
CA GLU A 104 5.30 -14.68 -29.72
C GLU A 104 4.86 -13.22 -29.53
N GLU A 105 3.88 -12.75 -30.31
CA GLU A 105 3.39 -11.37 -30.26
C GLU A 105 2.56 -11.12 -28.99
N LEU A 106 1.75 -12.11 -28.61
CA LEU A 106 0.99 -12.07 -27.37
C LEU A 106 1.90 -12.20 -26.14
N SER A 107 2.94 -13.04 -26.20
CA SER A 107 3.98 -13.15 -25.17
C SER A 107 4.70 -11.81 -24.95
N GLY A 108 5.06 -11.11 -26.03
CA GLY A 108 5.65 -9.77 -25.96
C GLY A 108 4.73 -8.74 -25.29
N ALA A 109 3.45 -8.72 -25.63
CA ALA A 109 2.47 -7.84 -24.98
C ALA A 109 2.33 -8.12 -23.48
N PHE A 110 2.28 -9.39 -23.08
CA PHE A 110 2.26 -9.77 -21.65
C PHE A 110 3.54 -9.39 -20.93
N LEU A 111 4.70 -9.49 -21.58
CA LEU A 111 5.97 -9.04 -21.04
C LEU A 111 5.92 -7.54 -20.72
N TYR A 112 5.47 -6.70 -21.66
CA TYR A 112 5.32 -5.26 -21.40
C TYR A 112 4.38 -4.95 -20.24
N LEU A 113 3.24 -5.65 -20.15
CA LEU A 113 2.31 -5.51 -19.03
C LEU A 113 2.95 -5.92 -17.69
N LEU A 114 3.69 -7.03 -17.67
CA LEU A 114 4.39 -7.52 -16.49
C LEU A 114 5.46 -6.52 -16.02
N LEU A 115 6.18 -5.92 -16.99
CA LEU A 115 7.22 -4.92 -16.74
C LEU A 115 6.65 -3.66 -16.10
N VAL A 116 5.59 -3.11 -16.71
CA VAL A 116 4.89 -1.92 -16.19
C VAL A 116 4.32 -2.21 -14.80
N GLN A 117 3.65 -3.35 -14.64
CA GLN A 117 3.07 -3.73 -13.34
C GLN A 117 4.14 -3.90 -12.26
N GLY A 118 5.24 -4.60 -12.55
CA GLY A 118 6.35 -4.80 -11.60
C GLY A 118 6.99 -3.48 -11.17
N LEU A 119 7.13 -2.53 -12.11
CA LEU A 119 7.68 -1.20 -11.84
C LEU A 119 6.78 -0.40 -10.87
N PHE A 120 5.49 -0.25 -11.20
CA PHE A 120 4.55 0.55 -10.40
C PHE A 120 4.19 -0.13 -9.08
N SER A 121 4.01 -1.46 -9.08
CA SER A 121 3.71 -2.24 -7.87
C SER A 121 4.90 -2.23 -6.90
N GLY A 122 6.13 -2.42 -7.37
CA GLY A 122 7.30 -2.35 -6.51
C GLY A 122 7.53 -0.95 -5.92
N LEU A 123 7.21 0.10 -6.68
CA LEU A 123 7.45 1.49 -6.25
C LEU A 123 6.44 1.87 -5.17
N THR A 124 5.17 1.51 -5.37
CA THR A 124 4.10 1.71 -4.40
C THR A 124 4.34 0.90 -3.12
N ILE A 125 4.72 -0.38 -3.24
CA ILE A 125 5.04 -1.24 -2.09
C ILE A 125 6.21 -0.68 -1.28
N GLY A 126 7.33 -0.33 -1.91
CA GLY A 126 8.49 0.14 -1.14
C GLY A 126 8.33 1.54 -0.57
N LYS A 127 7.51 2.39 -1.21
CA LYS A 127 7.05 3.65 -0.62
C LYS A 127 6.23 3.44 0.65
N LEU A 128 5.39 2.42 0.64
CA LEU A 128 4.50 2.10 1.74
C LEU A 128 5.24 1.39 2.88
N SER A 129 6.23 0.56 2.54
CA SER A 129 7.03 -0.24 3.48
C SER A 129 8.04 0.58 4.27
N GLU A 130 8.91 1.32 3.57
CA GLU A 130 10.05 2.00 4.22
C GLU A 130 9.85 3.52 4.33
N GLY A 131 8.71 4.04 3.84
CA GLY A 131 8.40 5.48 3.85
C GLY A 131 9.21 6.33 2.88
N ASN A 132 10.18 5.75 2.15
CA ASN A 132 11.08 6.46 1.25
C ASN A 132 11.01 5.89 -0.20
N ILE A 133 10.99 6.77 -1.21
CA ILE A 133 10.97 6.36 -2.63
C ILE A 133 12.21 5.51 -2.95
N LYS A 134 13.37 5.88 -2.37
CA LYS A 134 14.67 5.29 -2.69
C LYS A 134 14.74 3.79 -2.34
N ALA A 135 13.99 3.37 -1.33
CA ALA A 135 13.83 1.96 -0.97
C ALA A 135 12.96 1.19 -1.96
N GLY A 136 11.85 1.81 -2.39
CA GLY A 136 10.97 1.22 -3.41
C GLY A 136 11.64 1.02 -4.75
N VAL A 137 12.61 1.86 -5.12
CA VAL A 137 13.41 1.62 -6.33
C VAL A 137 14.23 0.33 -6.21
N LYS A 138 14.81 0.01 -5.04
CA LYS A 138 15.56 -1.25 -4.86
C LYS A 138 14.66 -2.48 -4.95
N HIS A 139 13.47 -2.43 -4.33
CA HIS A 139 12.52 -3.54 -4.37
C HIS A 139 11.82 -3.68 -5.72
N SER A 140 11.46 -2.58 -6.40
CA SER A 140 11.00 -2.60 -7.80
C SER A 140 12.04 -3.24 -8.70
N PHE A 141 13.32 -2.88 -8.57
CA PHE A 141 14.37 -3.40 -9.43
C PHE A 141 14.56 -4.92 -9.23
N ALA A 142 14.44 -5.42 -7.99
CA ALA A 142 14.49 -6.84 -7.69
C ALA A 142 13.28 -7.61 -8.27
N LEU A 143 12.06 -7.09 -8.11
CA LEU A 143 10.85 -7.70 -8.68
C LEU A 143 10.84 -7.67 -10.21
N MET A 144 11.35 -6.59 -10.80
CA MET A 144 11.47 -6.43 -12.25
C MET A 144 12.54 -7.37 -12.85
N LEU A 145 13.66 -7.58 -12.14
CA LEU A 145 14.66 -8.60 -12.49
C LEU A 145 14.08 -10.01 -12.43
N LEU A 146 13.28 -10.31 -11.41
CA LEU A 146 12.64 -11.61 -11.24
C LEU A 146 11.58 -11.85 -12.31
N ALA A 147 10.78 -10.84 -12.63
CA ALA A 147 9.82 -10.84 -13.73
C ALA A 147 10.50 -11.08 -15.09
N PHE A 148 11.63 -10.42 -15.35
CA PHE A 148 12.42 -10.62 -16.56
C PHE A 148 13.00 -12.04 -16.65
N LEU A 149 13.52 -12.57 -15.54
CA LEU A 149 14.04 -13.94 -15.45
C LEU A 149 12.95 -14.99 -15.73
N VAL A 150 11.76 -14.82 -15.15
CA VAL A 150 10.62 -15.72 -15.40
C VAL A 150 10.17 -15.64 -16.84
N SER A 151 10.08 -14.43 -17.41
CA SER A 151 9.68 -14.23 -18.81
C SER A 151 10.71 -14.79 -19.80
N TYR A 152 12.01 -14.71 -19.48
CA TYR A 152 13.08 -15.30 -20.28
C TYR A 152 13.10 -16.83 -20.19
N LEU A 153 12.74 -17.40 -19.04
CA LEU A 153 12.64 -18.86 -18.87
C LEU A 153 11.41 -19.44 -19.59
N LEU A 154 10.36 -18.64 -19.78
CA LEU A 154 9.10 -19.04 -20.44
C LEU A 154 9.14 -18.95 -21.97
N ASN A 155 10.06 -18.18 -22.54
CA ASN A 155 10.20 -17.95 -23.98
C ASN A 155 11.28 -18.84 -24.60
#